data_AF-A0A2V6C1J7-F1
#
_entry.id   AF-A0A2V6C1J7-F1
#
_cell.length_a   1.000
_cell.length_b   1.000
_cell.length_c   1.000
_cell.angle_alpha   90.00
_cell.angle_beta   90.00
_cell.angle_gamma   90.00
#
_symmetry.space_group_name_H-M   'P 1'
#
loop_
_entity.id
_entity.type
_entity.pdbx_description
1 polymer ?
#
loop_
_entity_poly.entity_id
_entity_poly.type
_entity_poly.pdbx_seq_one_letter_code
_entity_poly.pdbx_strand_id
1 'polypeptide(L)'
;MKMNTPAGSSGEIGSYVQLQHQIHDALREQHPEWIEQNGGCPTCESYESRFAELLNHFRSNETQAGSLSHPQEKETRPYLY
;
A
#
# COMPACT_ATOMS: atom_id res chain seq x y z
N MET A 1 31.06 -20.74 -2.25
CA MET A 1 30.45 -19.41 -2.43
C MET A 1 29.25 -19.34 -1.50
N LYS A 2 29.23 -18.39 -0.56
CA LYS A 2 28.15 -18.28 0.44
C LYS A 2 27.01 -17.52 -0.22
N MET A 3 25.85 -18.14 -0.29
CA MET A 3 24.61 -17.54 -0.76
C MET A 3 24.07 -16.61 0.33
N ASN A 4 23.93 -15.34 0.00
CA ASN A 4 23.29 -14.33 0.84
C ASN A 4 21.80 -14.49 0.58
N THR A 5 21.15 -15.37 1.34
CA THR A 5 19.69 -15.41 1.40
C THR A 5 19.24 -14.10 2.06
N PRO A 6 18.50 -13.20 1.38
CA PRO A 6 17.77 -12.17 2.10
C PRO A 6 16.75 -12.93 2.94
N ALA A 7 17.03 -13.01 4.24
CA ALA A 7 16.09 -13.53 5.19
C ALA A 7 14.83 -12.66 5.07
N GLY A 8 13.82 -13.19 4.38
CA GLY A 8 12.46 -12.70 4.47
C GLY A 8 12.08 -12.73 5.93
N SER A 9 12.25 -11.58 6.58
CA SER A 9 11.82 -11.37 7.94
C SER A 9 10.31 -11.49 7.92
N SER A 10 9.81 -12.62 8.38
CA SER A 10 8.41 -12.83 8.76
C SER A 10 8.08 -12.00 10.01
N GLY A 11 8.52 -10.75 10.06
CA GLY A 11 8.18 -9.76 11.05
C GLY A 11 6.97 -9.00 10.55
N GLU A 12 5.95 -8.92 11.39
CA GLU A 12 4.78 -8.07 11.17
C GLU A 12 5.25 -6.71 10.64
N ILE A 13 4.75 -6.32 9.46
CA ILE A 13 5.14 -5.06 8.85
C ILE A 13 4.44 -3.96 9.64
N GLY A 14 5.13 -3.41 10.63
CA GLY A 14 4.57 -2.46 11.59
C GLY A 14 4.20 -1.10 11.00
N SER A 15 4.60 -0.80 9.75
CA SER A 15 4.30 0.45 9.07
C SER A 15 4.34 0.30 7.54
N TYR A 16 3.48 1.05 6.85
CA TYR A 16 3.44 1.12 5.39
C TYR A 16 4.80 1.51 4.77
N VAL A 17 5.50 2.47 5.38
CA VAL A 17 6.85 2.90 4.93
C VAL A 17 7.84 1.74 4.95
N GLN A 18 7.71 0.85 5.93
CA GLN A 18 8.59 -0.30 6.07
C GLN A 18 8.29 -1.41 5.05
N LEU A 19 7.03 -1.52 4.60
CA LEU A 19 6.68 -2.36 3.46
C LEU A 19 7.26 -1.80 2.17
N GLN A 20 7.16 -0.48 1.94
CA GLN A 20 7.72 0.17 0.76
C GLN A 20 9.22 -0.08 0.62
N HIS A 21 9.98 0.14 1.70
CA HIS A 21 11.43 -0.12 1.69
C HIS A 21 11.77 -1.58 1.37
N GLN A 22 11.03 -2.54 1.94
CA GLN A 22 11.25 -3.97 1.65
C GLN A 22 10.99 -4.30 0.17
N ILE A 23 9.94 -3.72 -0.43
CA ILE A 23 9.64 -3.90 -1.85
C ILE A 23 10.76 -3.28 -2.70
N HIS A 24 11.19 -2.06 -2.37
CA HIS A 24 12.25 -1.37 -3.09
C HIS A 24 13.57 -2.15 -3.07
N ASP A 25 13.98 -2.62 -1.89
CA ASP A 25 15.22 -3.40 -1.74
C ASP A 25 15.12 -4.74 -2.49
N ALA A 26 14.00 -5.44 -2.38
CA ALA A 26 13.77 -6.68 -3.13
C ALA A 26 13.81 -6.48 -4.64
N LEU A 27 13.27 -5.37 -5.16
CA LEU A 27 13.33 -5.03 -6.59
C LEU A 27 14.77 -4.81 -7.05
N ARG A 28 15.59 -4.12 -6.26
CA ARG A 28 17.02 -3.91 -6.57
C ARG A 28 17.81 -5.20 -6.55
N GLU A 29 17.51 -6.11 -5.62
CA GLU A 29 18.14 -7.43 -5.55
C GLU A 29 17.77 -8.31 -6.74
N GLN A 30 16.50 -8.28 -7.17
CA GLN A 30 16.00 -9.07 -8.30
C GLN A 30 16.40 -8.50 -9.66
N HIS A 31 16.52 -7.17 -9.77
CA HIS A 31 16.82 -6.44 -11.00
C HIS A 31 18.08 -5.58 -10.89
N PRO A 32 19.27 -6.21 -10.73
CA PRO A 32 20.52 -5.46 -10.70
C PRO A 32 20.76 -4.70 -12.01
N GLU A 33 20.16 -5.12 -13.13
CA GLU A 33 20.25 -4.43 -14.42
C GLU A 33 19.53 -3.07 -14.45
N TRP A 34 18.64 -2.80 -13.50
CA TRP A 34 17.99 -1.48 -13.37
C TRP A 34 18.80 -0.49 -12.54
N ILE A 35 19.86 -0.98 -11.87
CA ILE A 35 20.74 -0.14 -11.06
C ILE A 35 21.79 0.51 -11.97
N GLU A 36 21.77 1.84 -12.02
CA GLU A 36 22.73 2.63 -12.76
C GLU A 36 24.12 2.62 -12.08
N GLN A 37 25.15 3.04 -12.82
CA GLN A 37 26.52 3.12 -12.30
C GLN A 37 26.68 4.08 -11.11
N ASN A 38 25.76 5.04 -10.96
CA ASN A 38 25.70 5.96 -9.82
C ASN A 38 25.01 5.35 -8.58
N GLY A 39 24.49 4.11 -8.69
CA GLY A 39 23.75 3.41 -7.63
C GLY A 39 22.26 3.75 -7.56
N GLY A 40 21.76 4.62 -8.44
CA GLY A 40 20.34 4.93 -8.59
C GLY A 40 19.58 3.82 -9.32
N CYS A 41 18.27 3.76 -9.12
CA CYS A 41 17.39 2.85 -9.86
C CYS A 41 16.13 3.62 -10.27
N PRO A 42 16.16 4.38 -11.38
CA PRO A 42 15.02 5.22 -11.79
C PRO A 42 13.76 4.39 -12.08
N THR A 43 13.94 3.14 -12.54
CA THR A 43 12.83 2.20 -12.70
C THR A 43 12.19 1.85 -11.36
N CYS A 44 12.99 1.61 -10.32
CA CYS A 44 12.49 1.35 -8.96
C CYS A 44 11.70 2.56 -8.43
N GLU A 45 12.24 3.78 -8.59
CA GLU A 45 11.58 5.03 -8.17
C GLU A 45 10.23 5.25 -8.88
N SER A 46 10.16 4.90 -10.18
CA SER A 46 8.91 4.95 -10.96
C SER A 46 7.87 3.96 -10.43
N TYR A 47 8.28 2.73 -10.09
CA TYR A 47 7.39 1.74 -9.48
C TYR A 47 6.86 2.21 -8.13
N GLU A 48 7.73 2.75 -7.26
CA GLU A 48 7.32 3.25 -5.95
C GLU A 48 6.33 4.43 -6.06
N SER A 49 6.59 5.35 -7.00
CA SER A 49 5.69 6.49 -7.26
C SER A 49 4.31 6.01 -7.68
N ARG A 50 4.24 5.09 -8.65
CA ARG A 50 2.97 4.51 -9.11
C ARG A 50 2.26 3.72 -8.01
N PHE A 51 3.00 3.02 -7.16
CA PHE A 51 2.41 2.27 -6.04
C PHE A 51 1.76 3.22 -5.02
N ALA A 52 2.43 4.33 -4.68
CA ALA A 52 1.87 5.37 -3.82
C ALA A 52 0.59 5.99 -4.43
N GLU A 53 0.58 6.26 -5.74
CA GLU A 53 -0.62 6.73 -6.44
C GLU A 53 -1.77 5.73 -6.34
N LEU A 54 -1.53 4.44 -6.65
CA LEU A 54 -2.56 3.40 -6.56
C LEU A 54 -3.18 3.34 -5.16
N LEU A 55 -2.37 3.39 -4.11
CA LEU A 55 -2.87 3.38 -2.75
C LEU A 55 -3.69 4.62 -2.42
N ASN A 56 -3.28 5.80 -2.90
CA ASN A 56 -4.07 7.01 -2.72
C ASN A 56 -5.42 6.93 -3.45
N HIS A 57 -5.45 6.32 -4.64
CA HIS A 57 -6.69 6.04 -5.37
C HIS A 57 -7.60 5.09 -4.58
N PHE A 58 -7.09 3.98 -4.07
CA PHE A 58 -7.90 3.03 -3.29
C PHE A 58 -8.43 3.63 -1.99
N ARG A 59 -7.63 4.43 -1.27
CA ARG A 59 -8.08 5.17 -0.08
C ARG A 59 -9.21 6.16 -0.39
N SER A 60 -9.17 6.79 -1.55
CA SER A 60 -10.21 7.74 -1.98
C SER A 60 -11.53 7.04 -2.32
N ASN A 61 -11.46 5.84 -2.89
CA ASN A 61 -12.64 5.05 -3.25
C ASN A 61 -13.39 4.49 -2.02
N GLU A 62 -12.69 4.21 -0.93
CA GLU A 62 -13.29 3.75 0.33
C GLU A 62 -14.18 4.83 1.00
N THR A 63 -13.87 6.10 0.74
CA THR A 63 -14.62 7.25 1.29
C THR A 63 -15.95 7.48 0.55
N GLN A 64 -16.10 6.97 -0.69
CA GLN A 64 -17.31 7.14 -1.48
C GLN A 64 -18.40 6.09 -1.16
N ALA A 65 -18.02 4.93 -0.63
CA ALA A 65 -18.95 3.88 -0.21
C ALA A 65 -19.69 4.19 1.11
N GLY A 66 -19.18 5.14 1.92
CA GLY A 66 -19.79 5.55 3.20
C GLY A 66 -20.85 6.65 3.11
N SER A 67 -21.07 7.27 1.95
CA SER A 67 -21.95 8.43 1.82
C SER A 67 -23.31 8.12 1.17
N LEU A 68 -23.78 6.87 1.26
CA LEU A 68 -25.10 6.48 0.76
C LEU A 68 -25.88 5.65 1.80
N SER A 69 -26.21 6.27 2.94
CA SER A 69 -27.23 5.82 3.89
C SER A 69 -27.65 7.06 4.68
N HIS A 70 -28.89 7.55 4.77
CA HIS A 70 -30.21 6.92 4.81
C HIS A 70 -31.27 7.98 4.42
N PRO A 71 -32.37 7.66 3.71
CA PRO A 71 -33.58 8.46 3.83
C PRO A 71 -34.16 8.29 5.24
N GLN A 72 -34.29 9.39 5.96
CA GLN A 72 -34.98 9.51 7.25
C GLN A 72 -36.43 9.01 7.13
N GLU A 73 -36.64 7.73 7.44
CA GLU A 73 -37.98 7.21 7.71
C GLU A 73 -38.33 7.58 9.15
N LYS A 74 -39.00 8.73 9.24
CA LYS A 74 -39.74 9.27 10.39
C LYS A 74 -40.34 8.15 11.24
N GLU A 75 -39.73 7.98 12.41
CA GLU A 75 -40.29 7.31 13.57
C GLU A 75 -41.65 7.93 13.88
N THR A 76 -42.73 7.20 13.63
CA THR A 76 -44.05 7.51 14.16
C THR A 76 -44.79 6.23 14.44
N ARG A 77 -44.63 5.72 15.67
CA ARG A 77 -45.77 5.59 16.59
C ARG A 77 -45.30 5.15 17.98
N PRO A 78 -45.75 5.84 19.04
CA PRO A 78 -45.64 5.31 20.39
C PRO A 78 -46.74 4.26 20.56
N TYR A 79 -46.38 3.02 20.87
CA TYR A 79 -47.34 2.10 21.47
C TYR A 79 -47.40 2.43 22.97
N LEU A 80 -48.44 3.16 23.36
CA LEU A 80 -48.90 3.23 24.73
C LEU A 80 -49.74 1.98 25.03
N TYR A 81 -49.30 1.28 26.08
CA TYR A 81 -49.93 0.23 26.91
C TYR A 81 -50.78 -0.86 26.24
#